data_AF-A0AAV8YB51-F1
#
_entry.id   AF-A0AAV8YB51-F1
#
_cell.length_a   1.000
_cell.length_b   1.000
_cell.length_c   1.000
_cell.angle_alpha   90.00
_cell.angle_beta   90.00
_cell.angle_gamma   90.00
#
_symmetry.space_group_name_H-M   'P 1'
#
loop_
_entity.id
_entity.type
_entity.pdbx_description
1 polymer ?
#
loop_
_entity_poly.entity_id
_entity_poly.type
_entity_poly.pdbx_seq_one_letter_code
_entity_poly.pdbx_strand_id
1 'polypeptide(L)'
;MRQQFGNPEVTRVWKCGNMLTATSKIATKLQPALGQVSRQMSVISGPPQVKISPVEKAIHGVVIAVGMMAIPAWVLVNIKNYRAHE
;
A
#
# COMPACT_ATOMS: atom_id res chain seq x y z
N MET A 1 52.59 -4.29 34.99
CA MET A 1 51.57 -5.36 34.89
C MET A 1 51.17 -5.47 33.40
N ARG A 2 51.52 -6.60 32.75
CA ARG A 2 51.24 -7.09 31.35
C ARG A 2 50.60 -6.09 30.36
N GLN A 3 51.30 -5.61 29.31
CA GLN A 3 51.61 -6.27 28.01
C GLN A 3 50.42 -6.95 27.32
N GLN A 4 49.93 -6.41 26.18
CA GLN A 4 49.34 -7.12 25.02
C GLN A 4 49.24 -6.21 23.75
N PHE A 5 50.34 -5.58 23.31
CA PHE A 5 50.41 -4.87 22.01
C PHE A 5 51.33 -5.61 21.03
N GLY A 6 50.97 -6.84 20.64
CA GLY A 6 51.86 -7.64 19.80
C GLY A 6 51.29 -8.93 19.24
N ASN A 7 49.97 -9.04 19.01
CA ASN A 7 49.40 -10.19 18.32
C ASN A 7 48.85 -9.78 16.93
N PRO A 8 49.44 -10.23 15.82
CA PRO A 8 48.95 -9.95 14.46
C PRO A 8 47.64 -10.65 14.10
N GLU A 9 47.12 -11.54 14.95
CA GLU A 9 45.74 -12.05 14.82
C GLU A 9 44.71 -11.00 15.22
N VAL A 10 44.93 -10.28 16.33
CA VAL A 10 43.93 -9.35 16.87
C VAL A 10 43.73 -8.16 15.93
N THR A 11 44.80 -7.69 15.29
CA THR A 11 44.71 -6.63 14.26
C THR A 11 44.05 -7.11 12.97
N ARG A 12 44.18 -8.39 12.61
CA ARG A 12 43.48 -9.00 11.47
C ARG A 12 41.96 -9.06 11.72
N VAL A 13 41.53 -9.44 12.93
CA VAL A 13 40.11 -9.53 13.28
C VAL A 13 39.39 -8.17 13.16
N TRP A 14 40.00 -7.08 13.63
CA TRP A 14 39.41 -5.73 13.49
C TRP A 14 39.36 -5.25 12.04
N LYS A 15 40.36 -5.58 11.22
CA LYS A 15 40.37 -5.21 9.80
C LYS A 15 39.33 -6.01 9.00
N CYS A 16 39.14 -7.30 9.31
CA CYS A 16 38.08 -8.12 8.74
C CYS A 16 36.68 -7.68 9.18
N GLY A 17 36.46 -7.35 10.46
CA GLY A 17 35.17 -6.90 10.98
C GLY A 17 34.68 -5.58 10.35
N ASN A 18 35.58 -4.63 10.13
CA ASN A 18 35.24 -3.37 9.45
C ASN A 18 35.07 -3.53 7.92
N MET A 19 35.75 -4.49 7.30
CA MET A 19 35.59 -4.79 5.87
C MET A 19 34.27 -5.51 5.57
N LEU A 20 33.81 -6.38 6.47
CA LEU A 20 32.53 -7.09 6.37
C LEU A 20 31.32 -6.16 6.56
N THR A 21 31.47 -5.07 7.30
CA THR A 21 30.39 -4.09 7.52
C THR A 21 30.27 -3.07 6.39
N ALA A 22 31.35 -2.76 5.66
CA ALA A 22 31.33 -1.84 4.52
C ALA A 22 30.60 -2.40 3.29
N THR A 23 30.65 -3.72 3.06
CA THR A 23 29.93 -4.38 1.96
C THR A 23 28.43 -4.51 2.25
N SER A 24 28.04 -4.64 3.51
CA SER A 24 26.62 -4.77 3.91
C SER A 24 25.79 -3.53 3.54
N LYS A 25 26.33 -2.32 3.73
CA LYS A 25 25.58 -1.07 3.51
C LYS A 25 25.29 -0.80 2.03
N ILE A 26 26.16 -1.27 1.13
CA ILE A 26 25.95 -1.17 -0.32
C ILE A 26 24.89 -2.19 -0.76
N ALA A 27 24.93 -3.41 -0.20
CA ALA A 27 23.92 -4.43 -0.46
C ALA A 27 22.51 -4.00 -0.01
N THR A 28 22.39 -3.34 1.16
CA THR A 28 21.09 -2.86 1.67
C THR A 28 20.48 -1.74 0.84
N LYS A 29 21.31 -0.91 0.19
CA LYS A 29 20.83 0.22 -0.64
C LYS A 29 20.35 -0.20 -2.03
N LEU A 30 20.77 -1.38 -2.51
CA LEU A 30 20.35 -1.95 -3.80
C LEU A 30 19.11 -2.85 -3.69
N GLN A 31 18.78 -3.33 -2.49
CA GLN A 31 17.63 -4.22 -2.25
C GLN A 31 16.25 -3.61 -2.52
N PRO A 32 15.93 -2.31 -2.26
CA PRO A 32 14.60 -1.81 -2.52
C PRO A 32 14.30 -1.64 -4.02
N ALA A 33 15.31 -1.50 -4.88
CA ALA A 33 15.11 -1.35 -6.32
C ALA A 33 14.71 -2.68 -7.01
N LEU A 34 15.23 -3.81 -6.53
CA LEU A 34 14.84 -5.15 -7.02
C LEU A 34 13.57 -5.69 -6.35
N GLY A 35 13.27 -5.26 -5.11
CA GLY A 35 12.03 -5.64 -4.41
C GLY A 35 10.76 -4.94 -4.91
N GLN A 36 10.88 -3.86 -5.69
CA GLN A 36 9.73 -3.10 -6.21
C GLN A 36 9.23 -3.64 -7.56
N VAL A 37 10.09 -4.28 -8.37
CA VAL A 37 9.70 -4.88 -9.66
C VAL A 37 8.78 -6.09 -9.46
N SER A 38 8.87 -6.77 -8.30
CA SER A 38 8.07 -7.94 -7.93
C SER A 38 6.77 -7.59 -7.18
N ARG A 39 6.31 -6.33 -7.19
CA ARG A 39 4.99 -5.95 -6.62
C ARG A 39 3.90 -5.77 -7.66
N GLN A 40 3.99 -6.45 -8.80
CA GLN A 40 2.80 -6.78 -9.59
C GLN A 40 2.04 -7.91 -8.88
N MET A 41 1.45 -7.60 -7.73
CA MET A 41 0.60 -8.52 -6.99
C MET A 41 -0.75 -8.58 -7.71
N SER A 42 -0.84 -9.41 -8.74
CA SER A 42 -2.15 -9.85 -9.24
C SER A 42 -2.76 -10.73 -8.16
N VAL A 43 -3.61 -10.14 -7.32
CA VAL A 43 -4.44 -10.92 -6.42
C VAL A 43 -5.47 -11.61 -7.31
N ILE A 44 -5.17 -12.85 -7.71
CA ILE A 44 -6.17 -13.69 -8.35
C ILE A 44 -7.18 -14.06 -7.29
N SER A 45 -8.40 -13.55 -7.43
CA SER A 45 -9.49 -13.93 -6.54
C SER A 45 -9.79 -15.40 -6.76
N GLY A 46 -9.90 -16.16 -5.66
CA GLY A 46 -10.36 -17.54 -5.72
C GLY A 46 -11.81 -17.63 -6.22
N PRO A 47 -12.32 -18.84 -6.49
CA PRO A 47 -13.69 -19.03 -6.95
C PRO A 47 -14.70 -18.37 -5.99
N PRO A 48 -15.73 -17.68 -6.51
CA PRO A 48 -16.73 -17.01 -5.68
C PRO A 48 -17.40 -17.98 -4.71
N GLN A 49 -17.33 -17.69 -3.41
CA GLN A 49 -18.01 -18.49 -2.38
C GLN A 49 -19.54 -18.34 -2.46
N VAL A 50 -20.01 -17.16 -2.88
CA VAL A 50 -21.43 -16.82 -3.05
C VAL A 50 -21.64 -16.22 -4.43
N LYS A 51 -22.54 -16.82 -5.23
CA LYS A 51 -22.89 -16.33 -6.57
C LYS A 51 -24.01 -15.31 -6.44
N ILE A 52 -23.70 -14.05 -6.74
CA ILE A 52 -24.68 -12.96 -6.78
C ILE A 52 -25.39 -13.01 -8.13
N SER A 53 -26.73 -13.02 -8.11
CA SER A 53 -27.52 -13.06 -9.34
C SER A 53 -27.39 -11.74 -10.13
N PRO A 54 -27.56 -11.76 -11.47
CA PRO A 54 -27.51 -10.52 -12.27
C PRO A 54 -28.61 -9.53 -11.84
N VAL A 55 -29.76 -10.04 -11.39
CA VAL A 55 -30.87 -9.22 -10.90
C VAL A 55 -30.48 -8.49 -9.62
N GLU A 56 -29.85 -9.18 -8.68
CA GLU A 56 -29.38 -8.58 -7.42
C GLU A 56 -28.34 -7.47 -7.68
N LYS A 57 -27.41 -7.69 -8.62
CA LYS A 57 -26.49 -6.62 -9.07
C LYS A 57 -27.23 -5.42 -9.66
N ALA A 58 -28.24 -5.65 -10.48
CA ALA A 58 -29.03 -4.58 -11.08
C ALA A 58 -29.80 -3.78 -10.01
N ILE A 59 -30.43 -4.47 -9.05
CA ILE A 59 -31.15 -3.83 -7.94
C ILE A 59 -30.19 -2.96 -7.12
N HIS A 60 -29.03 -3.49 -6.73
CA HIS A 60 -28.04 -2.71 -5.99
C HIS A 60 -27.56 -1.50 -6.79
N GLY A 61 -27.29 -1.66 -8.09
CA GLY A 61 -26.91 -0.56 -8.97
C GLY A 61 -27.96 0.55 -9.01
N VAL A 62 -29.24 0.19 -9.17
CA VAL A 62 -30.35 1.15 -9.20
C VAL A 62 -30.50 1.84 -7.84
N VAL A 63 -30.48 1.09 -6.73
CA VAL A 63 -30.61 1.64 -5.38
C VAL A 63 -29.50 2.66 -5.09
N ILE A 64 -28.26 2.34 -5.45
CA ILE A 64 -27.12 3.26 -5.28
C ILE A 64 -27.31 4.50 -6.16
N ALA A 65 -27.65 4.33 -7.44
CA ALA A 65 -27.81 5.45 -8.37
C ALA A 65 -28.93 6.42 -7.93
N VAL A 66 -30.09 5.88 -7.55
CA VAL A 66 -31.21 6.68 -7.04
C VAL A 66 -30.85 7.35 -5.72
N GLY A 67 -30.20 6.63 -4.80
CA GLY A 67 -29.75 7.18 -3.52
C GLY A 67 -28.80 8.37 -3.70
N MET A 68 -27.85 8.28 -4.63
CA MET A 68 -26.92 9.37 -4.95
C MET A 68 -27.63 10.58 -5.58
N MET A 69 -28.66 10.35 -6.40
CA MET A 69 -29.37 11.42 -7.11
C MET A 69 -30.52 12.03 -6.31
N ALA A 70 -31.00 11.38 -5.25
CA ALA A 70 -32.20 11.81 -4.52
C ALA A 70 -32.05 13.22 -3.90
N ILE A 71 -30.94 13.48 -3.21
CA ILE A 71 -30.66 14.77 -2.56
C ILE A 71 -30.51 15.90 -3.59
N PRO A 72 -29.60 15.81 -4.58
CA PRO A 72 -29.45 16.89 -5.56
C PRO A 72 -30.74 17.10 -6.38
N ALA A 73 -31.47 16.04 -6.73
CA ALA A 73 -32.76 16.17 -7.42
C ALA A 73 -33.79 16.93 -6.55
N TRP A 74 -33.88 16.61 -5.26
CA TRP A 74 -34.79 17.30 -4.33
C TRP A 74 -34.44 18.78 -4.20
N VAL A 75 -33.15 19.13 -4.11
CA VAL A 75 -32.70 20.52 -4.05
C VAL A 75 -33.11 21.28 -5.32
N LEU A 76 -32.89 20.70 -6.50
CA LEU A 76 -33.22 21.33 -7.78
C LEU A 76 -34.73 21.55 -7.93
N VAL A 77 -35.56 20.59 -7.52
CA VAL A 77 -37.03 20.71 -7.56
C VAL A 77 -37.52 21.85 -6.65
N ASN A 78 -36.85 22.09 -5.52
CA ASN A 78 -37.24 23.11 -4.55
C ASN A 78 -36.68 24.52 -4.84
N ILE A 79 -35.95 24.73 -5.94
CA ILE A 79 -35.42 26.07 -6.28
C ILE A 79 -36.52 27.14 -6.32
N LYS A 80 -37.71 26.79 -6.84
CA LYS A 80 -38.85 27.72 -6.91
C LYS A 80 -39.33 28.13 -5.52
N ASN A 81 -39.31 27.21 -4.56
CA ASN A 81 -39.71 27.49 -3.18
C ASN A 81 -38.70 28.42 -2.51
N TYR A 82 -37.40 28.23 -2.76
CA TYR A 82 -36.37 29.12 -2.21
C TYR A 82 -36.48 30.56 -2.72
N ARG A 83 -36.94 30.73 -3.98
CA ARG A 83 -37.13 32.05 -4.62
C ARG A 83 -38.47 32.71 -4.35
N ALA A 84 -39.43 32.02 -3.72
CA ALA A 84 -40.72 32.62 -3.37
C ALA A 84 -40.70 33.34 -2.02
N HIS A 85 -39.60 33.20 -1.27
CA HIS A 85 -39.39 33.75 0.06
C HIS A 85 -38.35 34.90 0.10
N GLU A 86 -37.95 35.41 -1.06
CA GLU A 86 -37.16 36.64 -1.26
C GLU A 86 -38.07 37.80 -1.70
#